data_AF-A0A533ID96-F1
#
_entry.id   AF-A0A533ID96-F1
#
_cell.length_a   1.000
_cell.length_b   1.000
_cell.length_c   1.000
_cell.angle_alpha   90.00
_cell.angle_beta   90.00
_cell.angle_gamma   90.00
#
_symmetry.space_group_name_H-M   'P 1'
#
loop_
_entity.id
_entity.type
_entity.pdbx_description
1 polymer ?
#
loop_
_entity_poly.entity_id
_entity_poly.type
_entity_poly.pdbx_seq_one_letter_code
_entity_poly.pdbx_strand_id
1 'polypeptide(L)'
;MTQYDPRELRNAFGTFMTGVTVVTAKTADGTPIGFTANSFSSVSLDPPLVLVCLANSSSNYQAFTSADGFAVNILSEAQKHVSNTFARPVEDRFATVDWRDGPNGGPVIDGVSAWFDCSMFKTVEAGDHIILIGKVEGFEANAAPGLGYARGAYVTPAAELAALEPHHDMIVSVLVQLDGKVLLVEAKDGLVLPEGRVGKDGVSQTLQAVVSSTGMTAEPGFIYSVYEDSDRKSQHITFQCAAEDGQPTLGAFTDLSDENLQRVTDPATRTMLHRFREESRIGNFGIYYGNQQSGHVRTITAGR
;
A
#
# COMPACT_ATOMS: atom_id res chain seq x y z
N MET A 1 17.88 17.66 32.41
CA MET A 1 18.50 17.63 31.07
C MET A 1 18.56 16.18 30.65
N THR A 2 18.07 15.83 29.46
CA THR A 2 18.16 14.46 28.96
C THR A 2 19.63 14.10 28.80
N GLN A 3 20.03 12.90 29.22
CA GLN A 3 21.40 12.39 29.10
C GLN A 3 21.87 12.29 27.64
N TYR A 4 20.92 12.29 26.70
CA TYR A 4 21.13 12.12 25.26
C TYR A 4 20.58 13.31 24.48
N ASP A 5 21.19 13.61 23.33
CA ASP A 5 20.66 14.58 22.36
C ASP A 5 19.33 14.03 21.79
N PRO A 6 18.21 14.77 21.93
CA PRO A 6 16.91 14.36 21.40
C PRO A 6 16.91 14.06 19.89
N ARG A 7 17.74 14.76 19.10
CA ARG A 7 17.83 14.52 17.65
C ARG A 7 18.54 13.20 17.36
N GLU A 8 19.61 12.89 18.07
CA GLU A 8 20.33 11.62 17.93
C GLU A 8 19.43 10.44 18.32
N LEU A 9 18.71 10.56 19.44
CA LEU A 9 17.78 9.53 19.89
C LEU A 9 16.62 9.32 18.90
N ARG A 10 16.05 10.40 18.35
CA ARG A 10 15.01 10.31 17.30
C ARG A 10 15.54 9.62 16.04
N ASN A 11 16.76 9.94 15.62
CA ASN A 11 17.39 9.29 14.47
C ASN A 11 17.60 7.78 14.72
N ALA A 12 17.99 7.41 15.94
CA ALA A 12 18.14 6.01 16.34
C ALA A 12 16.79 5.26 16.30
N PHE A 13 15.71 5.83 16.85
CA PHE A 13 14.38 5.25 16.75
C PHE A 13 13.90 5.09 15.30
N GLY A 14 14.20 6.08 14.44
CA GLY A 14 13.85 6.04 13.02
C GLY A 14 14.57 4.95 12.21
N THR A 15 15.49 4.18 12.80
CA THR A 15 16.11 3.02 12.13
C THR A 15 15.18 1.82 12.05
N PHE A 16 14.19 1.72 12.93
CA PHE A 16 13.14 0.70 12.86
C PHE A 16 12.11 1.12 11.82
N MET A 17 11.99 0.33 10.74
CA MET A 17 11.00 0.57 9.70
C MET A 17 9.60 0.27 10.22
N THR A 18 8.65 1.13 9.85
CA THR A 18 7.25 1.06 10.30
C THR A 18 6.31 1.23 9.13
N GLY A 19 5.09 0.72 9.25
CA GLY A 19 3.98 1.21 8.43
C GLY A 19 3.53 2.59 8.91
N VAL A 20 2.75 3.29 8.08
CA VAL A 20 2.13 4.56 8.43
C VAL A 20 0.65 4.33 8.71
N THR A 21 0.17 4.87 9.83
CA THR A 21 -1.24 4.80 10.21
C THR A 21 -1.83 6.20 10.39
N VAL A 22 -3.14 6.31 10.20
CA VAL A 22 -3.93 7.43 10.72
C VAL A 22 -4.85 6.90 11.81
N VAL A 23 -4.68 7.42 13.02
CA VAL A 23 -5.53 7.11 14.15
C VAL A 23 -6.67 8.11 14.16
N THR A 24 -7.89 7.62 14.22
CA THR A 24 -9.12 8.44 14.15
C THR A 24 -10.02 8.15 15.34
N ALA A 25 -10.81 9.15 15.72
CA ALA A 25 -11.85 9.04 16.74
C ALA A 25 -12.92 10.10 16.45
N LYS A 26 -13.95 10.13 17.29
CA LYS A 26 -14.92 11.23 17.33
C LYS A 26 -14.82 11.96 18.66
N THR A 27 -14.98 13.27 18.62
CA THR A 27 -15.21 14.09 19.83
C THR A 27 -16.61 13.83 20.39
N ALA A 28 -16.90 14.38 21.58
CA ALA A 28 -18.19 14.21 22.25
C ALA A 28 -19.39 14.74 21.45
N ASP A 29 -19.17 15.70 20.55
CA ASP A 29 -20.19 16.24 19.63
C ASP A 29 -20.28 15.46 18.30
N GLY A 30 -19.50 14.38 18.15
CA GLY A 30 -19.48 13.53 16.97
C GLY A 30 -18.52 13.98 15.86
N THR A 31 -17.80 15.10 16.04
CA THR A 31 -16.86 15.60 15.03
C THR A 31 -15.69 14.61 14.84
N PRO A 32 -15.36 14.20 13.60
CA PRO A 32 -14.25 13.30 13.35
C PRO A 32 -12.92 14.02 13.57
N ILE A 33 -12.02 13.36 14.30
CA ILE A 33 -10.66 13.82 14.56
C ILE A 33 -9.68 12.71 14.23
N GLY A 34 -8.46 13.07 13.85
CA GLY A 34 -7.44 12.07 13.58
C GLY A 34 -6.04 12.64 13.52
N PHE A 35 -5.03 11.78 13.61
CA PHE A 35 -3.62 12.14 13.48
C PHE A 35 -2.82 11.01 12.85
N THR A 36 -1.78 11.36 12.12
CA THR A 36 -0.82 10.38 11.59
C THR A 36 0.07 9.86 12.72
N ALA A 37 0.23 8.54 12.79
CA ALA A 37 1.12 7.86 13.72
C ALA A 37 1.86 6.71 13.03
N ASN A 38 3.10 6.49 13.43
CA ASN A 38 3.88 5.30 13.05
C ASN A 38 4.39 4.53 14.28
N SER A 39 3.80 4.79 15.45
CA SER A 39 4.06 4.12 16.74
C SER A 39 3.13 2.92 16.99
N PHE A 40 2.39 2.48 15.98
CA PHE A 40 1.43 1.38 16.06
C PHE A 40 2.12 0.03 16.34
N SER A 41 1.45 -0.84 17.09
CA SER A 41 1.83 -2.25 17.23
C SER A 41 0.62 -3.14 17.50
N SER A 42 0.61 -4.34 16.93
CA SER A 42 -0.27 -5.43 17.38
C SER A 42 0.24 -5.96 18.73
N VAL A 43 -0.66 -6.21 19.68
CA VAL A 43 -0.29 -6.54 21.07
C VAL A 43 -0.70 -7.96 21.45
N SER A 44 -1.94 -8.35 21.16
CA SER A 44 -2.51 -9.63 21.58
C SER A 44 -3.53 -10.12 20.55
N LEU A 45 -3.66 -11.45 20.42
CA LEU A 45 -4.69 -12.07 19.59
C LEU A 45 -5.93 -12.48 20.40
N ASP A 46 -5.76 -12.88 21.66
CA ASP A 46 -6.86 -13.22 22.57
C ASP A 46 -6.61 -12.67 23.99
N PRO A 47 -7.29 -11.58 24.40
CA PRO A 47 -8.21 -10.77 23.58
C PRO A 47 -7.45 -10.02 22.46
N PRO A 48 -8.13 -9.62 21.37
CA PRO A 48 -7.48 -8.93 20.25
C PRO A 48 -7.16 -7.49 20.62
N LEU A 49 -5.88 -7.16 20.81
CA LEU A 49 -5.42 -5.85 21.26
C LEU A 49 -4.40 -5.25 20.29
N VAL A 50 -4.51 -3.93 20.10
CA VAL A 50 -3.53 -3.08 19.40
C VAL A 50 -3.13 -1.91 20.29
N LEU A 51 -1.99 -1.27 19.98
CA LEU A 51 -1.59 -0.03 20.63
C LEU A 51 -1.13 1.03 19.64
N VAL A 52 -1.21 2.28 20.06
CA VAL A 52 -0.59 3.45 19.40
C VAL A 52 -0.22 4.50 20.44
N CYS A 53 0.85 5.27 20.19
CA CYS A 53 1.29 6.33 21.09
C CYS A 53 0.86 7.71 20.57
N LEU A 54 0.25 8.51 21.45
CA LEU A 54 -0.16 9.89 21.19
C LEU A 54 0.71 10.84 22.03
N ALA A 55 1.27 11.87 21.39
CA ALA A 55 2.05 12.88 22.10
C ALA A 55 1.15 13.67 23.06
N ASN A 56 1.65 13.93 24.27
CA ASN A 56 0.93 14.74 25.27
C ASN A 56 0.71 16.18 24.82
N SER A 57 1.50 16.66 23.85
CA SER A 57 1.38 17.99 23.22
C SER A 57 0.36 18.07 22.08
N SER A 58 -0.29 16.95 21.71
CA SER A 58 -1.27 16.94 20.63
C SER A 58 -2.48 17.79 20.97
N SER A 59 -2.97 18.57 20.01
CA SER A 59 -4.24 19.31 20.14
C SER A 59 -5.43 18.38 20.37
N ASN A 60 -5.33 17.13 19.92
CA ASN A 60 -6.38 16.13 20.05
C ASN A 60 -6.27 15.30 21.33
N TYR A 61 -5.29 15.59 22.21
CA TYR A 61 -5.00 14.78 23.39
C TYR A 61 -6.24 14.50 24.24
N GLN A 62 -6.92 15.56 24.70
CA GLN A 62 -8.09 15.44 25.57
C GLN A 62 -9.25 14.68 24.91
N ALA A 63 -9.43 14.86 23.60
CA ALA A 63 -10.47 14.17 22.86
C ALA A 63 -10.19 12.67 22.75
N PHE A 64 -8.96 12.26 22.42
CA PHE A 64 -8.60 10.84 22.34
C PHE A 64 -8.59 10.15 23.71
N THR A 65 -8.13 10.82 24.76
CA THR A 65 -8.10 10.21 26.10
C THR A 65 -9.48 10.10 26.75
N SER A 66 -10.46 10.84 26.24
CA SER A 66 -11.85 10.82 26.72
C SER A 66 -12.79 10.05 25.78
N ALA A 67 -12.32 9.58 24.62
CA ALA A 67 -13.12 8.85 23.67
C ALA A 67 -13.34 7.40 24.12
N ASP A 68 -14.52 6.86 23.82
CA ASP A 68 -14.87 5.46 24.11
C ASP A 68 -14.07 4.45 23.27
N GLY A 69 -13.44 4.92 22.20
CA GLY A 69 -12.70 4.11 21.24
C GLY A 69 -11.97 4.94 20.20
N PHE A 70 -11.27 4.25 19.31
CA PHE A 70 -10.55 4.83 18.18
C PHE A 70 -10.43 3.81 17.06
N ALA A 71 -10.29 4.27 15.82
CA ALA A 71 -9.91 3.42 14.71
C ALA A 71 -8.44 3.66 14.31
N VAL A 72 -7.79 2.60 13.82
CA VAL A 72 -6.45 2.63 13.25
C VAL A 72 -6.57 2.32 11.77
N ASN A 73 -6.18 3.26 10.92
CA ASN A 73 -6.19 3.13 9.46
C ASN A 73 -4.75 2.93 8.97
N ILE A 74 -4.36 1.72 8.60
CA ILE A 74 -3.06 1.42 8.00
C ILE A 74 -3.07 1.89 6.55
N LEU A 75 -2.34 2.96 6.25
CA LEU A 75 -2.38 3.60 4.95
C LEU A 75 -1.76 2.72 3.87
N SER A 76 -2.32 2.77 2.67
CA SER A 76 -1.70 2.18 1.47
C SER A 76 -0.62 3.11 0.89
N GLU A 77 0.25 2.58 0.02
CA GLU A 77 1.35 3.35 -0.57
C GLU A 77 0.90 4.58 -1.40
N ALA A 78 -0.32 4.54 -1.95
CA ALA A 78 -1.00 5.64 -2.63
C ALA A 78 -1.35 6.82 -1.68
N GLN A 79 -1.51 6.53 -0.39
CA GLN A 79 -2.04 7.47 0.61
C GLN A 79 -0.96 8.30 1.32
N LYS A 80 0.18 8.53 0.65
CA LYS A 80 1.20 9.48 1.14
C LYS A 80 0.61 10.87 1.41
N HIS A 81 -0.32 11.32 0.56
CA HIS A 81 -0.99 12.60 0.72
C HIS A 81 -1.82 12.64 2.02
N VAL A 82 -2.57 11.57 2.33
CA VAL A 82 -3.34 11.40 3.57
C VAL A 82 -2.44 11.52 4.80
N SER A 83 -1.32 10.78 4.82
CA SER A 83 -0.34 10.87 5.91
C SER A 83 0.13 12.31 6.15
N ASN A 84 0.40 13.08 5.08
CA ASN A 84 0.83 14.46 5.19
C ASN A 84 -0.26 15.39 5.74
N THR A 85 -1.51 15.21 5.30
CA THR A 85 -2.66 15.98 5.79
C THR A 85 -2.86 15.77 7.30
N PHE A 86 -2.89 14.51 7.74
CA PHE A 86 -3.16 14.17 9.14
C PHE A 86 -1.97 14.43 10.09
N ALA A 87 -0.77 14.69 9.55
CA ALA A 87 0.41 15.11 10.33
C ALA A 87 0.54 16.63 10.47
N ARG A 88 -0.15 17.42 9.63
CA ARG A 88 -0.01 18.90 9.58
C ARG A 88 -1.18 19.60 10.27
N PRO A 89 -0.98 20.83 10.78
CA PRO A 89 -2.07 21.67 11.23
C PRO A 89 -2.86 22.17 10.01
N VAL A 90 -4.02 21.56 9.76
CA VAL A 90 -4.98 21.96 8.72
C VAL A 90 -6.36 22.06 9.38
N GLU A 91 -7.22 22.93 8.85
CA GLU A 91 -8.52 23.26 9.46
C GLU A 91 -9.48 22.06 9.45
N ASP A 92 -9.61 21.40 8.29
CA ASP A 92 -10.39 20.16 8.16
C ASP A 92 -9.55 19.08 7.47
N ARG A 93 -9.15 18.06 8.24
CA ARG A 93 -8.37 16.90 7.75
C ARG A 93 -9.23 15.91 6.97
N PHE A 94 -10.50 15.78 7.32
CA PHE A 94 -11.40 14.79 6.75
C PHE A 94 -12.01 15.25 5.43
N ALA A 95 -12.01 16.55 5.14
CA ALA A 95 -12.40 17.08 3.83
C ALA A 95 -11.55 16.60 2.65
N THR A 96 -10.36 16.02 2.89
CA THR A 96 -9.45 15.57 1.82
C THR A 96 -9.45 14.06 1.60
N VAL A 97 -10.34 13.32 2.27
CA VAL A 97 -10.39 11.85 2.19
C VAL A 97 -11.83 11.36 2.23
N ASP A 98 -12.11 10.28 1.50
CA ASP A 98 -13.33 9.52 1.67
C ASP A 98 -13.22 8.65 2.92
N TRP A 99 -14.29 8.64 3.73
CA TRP A 99 -14.34 7.88 4.97
C TRP A 99 -15.78 7.53 5.34
N ARG A 100 -15.91 6.50 6.18
CA ARG A 100 -17.18 6.00 6.70
C ARG A 100 -17.07 5.64 8.17
N ASP A 101 -18.21 5.46 8.82
CA ASP A 101 -18.22 4.89 10.16
C ASP A 101 -17.90 3.39 10.12
N GLY A 102 -16.97 2.99 10.98
CA GLY A 102 -16.71 1.60 11.31
C GLY A 102 -17.83 1.00 12.16
N PRO A 103 -17.82 -0.33 12.36
CA PRO A 103 -18.87 -1.05 13.08
C PRO A 103 -19.03 -0.65 14.56
N ASN A 104 -17.98 -0.09 15.17
CA ASN A 104 -17.95 0.46 16.52
C ASN A 104 -17.98 2.01 16.51
N GLY A 105 -18.21 2.63 15.34
CA GLY A 105 -18.43 4.07 15.17
C GLY A 105 -17.17 4.92 14.98
N GLY A 106 -15.98 4.30 14.94
CA GLY A 106 -14.72 4.98 14.62
C GLY A 106 -14.63 5.36 13.14
N PRO A 107 -14.08 6.53 12.77
CA PRO A 107 -13.92 6.90 11.35
C PRO A 107 -12.91 6.01 10.61
N VAL A 108 -13.35 5.27 9.60
CA VAL A 108 -12.54 4.42 8.74
C VAL A 108 -12.33 5.11 7.39
N ILE A 109 -11.07 5.28 6.98
CA ILE A 109 -10.69 5.92 5.72
C ILE A 109 -10.71 4.87 4.60
N ASP A 110 -11.24 5.23 3.44
CA ASP A 110 -11.31 4.32 2.28
C ASP A 110 -9.94 4.17 1.60
N GLY A 111 -9.74 3.08 0.86
CA GLY A 111 -8.48 2.80 0.13
C GLY A 111 -7.26 2.44 1.01
N VAL A 112 -7.47 2.25 2.31
CA VAL A 112 -6.44 1.83 3.27
C VAL A 112 -6.03 0.36 3.04
N SER A 113 -4.79 0.04 3.40
CA SER A 113 -4.28 -1.34 3.37
C SER A 113 -5.01 -2.22 4.40
N ALA A 114 -5.30 -1.69 5.58
CA ALA A 114 -6.14 -2.33 6.58
C ALA A 114 -6.72 -1.29 7.54
N TRP A 115 -7.80 -1.65 8.24
CA TRP A 115 -8.30 -0.86 9.35
C TRP A 115 -8.73 -1.73 10.55
N PHE A 116 -8.68 -1.14 11.74
CA PHE A 116 -9.14 -1.73 12.99
C PHE A 116 -10.01 -0.71 13.71
N ASP A 117 -11.26 -1.06 14.02
CA ASP A 117 -12.17 -0.23 14.82
C ASP A 117 -12.22 -0.78 16.25
N CYS A 118 -11.79 0.04 17.20
CA CYS A 118 -11.45 -0.42 18.55
C CYS A 118 -12.27 0.30 19.62
N SER A 119 -12.63 -0.44 20.68
CA SER A 119 -13.01 0.14 21.96
C SER A 119 -11.75 0.47 22.78
N MET A 120 -11.80 1.52 23.61
CA MET A 120 -10.68 1.89 24.47
C MET A 120 -10.52 0.83 25.56
N PHE A 121 -9.41 0.08 25.52
CA PHE A 121 -9.13 -0.95 26.51
C PHE A 121 -8.37 -0.40 27.70
N LYS A 122 -7.33 0.41 27.45
CA LYS A 122 -6.49 1.00 28.50
C LYS A 122 -5.67 2.17 27.95
N THR A 123 -5.44 3.17 28.79
CA THR A 123 -4.42 4.19 28.56
C THR A 123 -3.27 4.03 29.55
N VAL A 124 -2.04 4.27 29.11
CA VAL A 124 -0.83 4.18 29.95
C VAL A 124 0.05 5.41 29.74
N GLU A 125 0.35 6.13 30.82
CA GLU A 125 1.32 7.22 30.77
C GLU A 125 2.73 6.70 30.49
N ALA A 126 3.41 7.28 29.51
CA ALA A 126 4.72 6.82 29.04
C ALA A 126 5.63 8.00 28.67
N GLY A 127 5.94 8.84 29.65
CA GLY A 127 6.81 10.00 29.46
C GLY A 127 6.08 11.16 28.75
N ASP A 128 6.60 11.60 27.60
CA ASP A 128 6.01 12.68 26.80
C ASP A 128 4.88 12.21 25.86
N HIS A 129 4.53 10.92 25.94
CA HIS A 129 3.42 10.30 25.24
C HIS A 129 2.48 9.55 26.21
N ILE A 130 1.27 9.31 25.73
CA ILE A 130 0.34 8.33 26.28
C ILE A 130 0.20 7.17 25.31
N ILE A 131 0.20 5.95 25.83
CA ILE A 131 -0.08 4.74 25.06
C ILE A 131 -1.58 4.51 25.12
N LEU A 132 -2.23 4.50 23.97
CA LEU A 132 -3.62 4.08 23.80
C LEU A 132 -3.62 2.60 23.42
N ILE A 133 -4.27 1.76 24.21
CA ILE A 133 -4.47 0.34 23.94
C ILE A 133 -5.94 0.16 23.59
N GLY A 134 -6.20 -0.34 22.38
CA GLY A 134 -7.53 -0.60 21.86
C GLY A 134 -7.82 -2.09 21.79
N LYS A 135 -9.05 -2.48 22.16
CA LYS A 135 -9.55 -3.83 21.88
C LYS A 135 -10.27 -3.79 20.53
N VAL A 136 -9.86 -4.65 19.60
CA VAL A 136 -10.42 -4.69 18.24
C VAL A 136 -11.84 -5.24 18.30
N GLU A 137 -12.81 -4.47 17.83
CA GLU A 137 -14.21 -4.86 17.73
C GLU A 137 -14.62 -5.13 16.26
N GLY A 138 -13.89 -4.56 15.30
CA GLY A 138 -14.02 -4.87 13.87
C GLY A 138 -12.73 -4.58 13.11
N PHE A 139 -12.51 -5.26 11.99
CA PHE A 139 -11.34 -5.03 11.14
C PHE A 139 -11.61 -5.48 9.69
N GLU A 140 -10.82 -4.96 8.77
CA GLU A 140 -10.76 -5.40 7.37
C GLU A 140 -9.34 -5.20 6.86
N ALA A 141 -8.93 -6.04 5.92
CA ALA A 141 -7.65 -5.92 5.25
C ALA A 141 -7.86 -6.03 3.74
N ASN A 142 -7.17 -5.17 3.00
CA ASN A 142 -7.19 -5.10 1.55
C ASN A 142 -5.85 -5.59 0.98
N ALA A 143 -5.86 -5.88 -0.31
CA ALA A 143 -4.69 -6.26 -1.09
C ALA A 143 -3.64 -5.13 -1.26
N ALA A 144 -4.04 -3.88 -1.00
CA ALA A 144 -3.21 -2.71 -1.26
C ALA A 144 -1.94 -2.73 -0.38
N PRO A 145 -0.72 -2.57 -0.94
CA PRO A 145 0.51 -2.50 -0.17
C PRO A 145 0.50 -1.31 0.79
N GLY A 146 1.02 -1.53 2.00
CA GLY A 146 1.11 -0.49 3.02
C GLY A 146 2.16 0.58 2.69
N LEU A 147 1.90 1.82 3.09
CA LEU A 147 2.88 2.90 3.10
C LEU A 147 3.91 2.67 4.21
N GLY A 148 5.18 2.57 3.86
CA GLY A 148 6.29 2.44 4.80
C GLY A 148 6.88 3.79 5.21
N TYR A 149 7.57 3.80 6.36
CA TYR A 149 8.33 4.93 6.85
C TYR A 149 9.60 4.46 7.56
N ALA A 150 10.74 5.00 7.12
CA ALA A 150 12.05 4.71 7.69
C ALA A 150 12.96 5.95 7.60
N ARG A 151 13.73 6.22 8.64
CA ARG A 151 14.73 7.30 8.71
C ARG A 151 14.22 8.69 8.27
N GLY A 152 12.96 8.99 8.56
CA GLY A 152 12.35 10.28 8.22
C GLY A 152 11.82 10.39 6.80
N ALA A 153 11.76 9.28 6.05
CA ALA A 153 11.27 9.25 4.68
C ALA A 153 10.21 8.16 4.50
N TYR A 154 9.27 8.40 3.58
CA TYR A 154 8.33 7.38 3.12
C TYR A 154 9.07 6.35 2.27
N VAL A 155 8.71 5.08 2.46
CA VAL A 155 9.19 3.94 1.68
C VAL A 155 7.98 3.28 1.07
N THR A 156 8.02 3.04 -0.23
CA THR A 156 6.98 2.28 -0.93
C THR A 156 7.63 1.17 -1.74
N PRO A 157 7.02 -0.02 -1.82
CA PRO A 157 7.46 -1.06 -2.74
C PRO A 157 7.66 -0.55 -4.19
N ALA A 158 6.82 0.39 -4.64
CA ALA A 158 6.97 1.04 -5.94
C ALA A 158 8.26 1.89 -6.07
N ALA A 159 8.67 2.60 -5.01
CA ALA A 159 9.82 3.50 -5.03
C ALA A 159 11.18 2.77 -4.96
N GLU A 160 11.27 1.68 -4.19
CA GLU A 160 12.49 0.84 -4.13
C GLU A 160 12.79 0.18 -5.48
N LEU A 161 11.77 -0.07 -6.28
CA LEU A 161 11.92 -0.59 -7.63
C LEU A 161 12.36 0.47 -8.64
N ALA A 162 11.79 1.68 -8.59
CA ALA A 162 12.19 2.77 -9.48
C ALA A 162 13.66 3.18 -9.28
N ALA A 163 14.26 2.77 -8.14
CA ALA A 163 15.67 2.94 -7.81
C ALA A 163 16.58 1.80 -8.28
N LEU A 164 16.06 0.71 -8.89
CA LEU A 164 16.91 -0.25 -9.58
C LEU A 164 17.64 0.47 -10.72
N GLU A 165 18.97 0.49 -10.66
CA GLU A 165 19.78 1.15 -11.68
C GLU A 165 19.48 0.53 -13.05
N PRO A 166 19.22 1.35 -14.09
CA PRO A 166 18.94 0.84 -15.42
C PRO A 166 20.20 0.21 -16.00
N HIS A 167 20.33 -1.11 -15.87
CA HIS A 167 21.16 -1.88 -16.79
C HIS A 167 20.36 -2.12 -18.10
N HIS A 168 21.07 -2.29 -19.21
CA HIS A 168 20.57 -2.18 -20.60
C HIS A 168 19.19 -2.83 -20.86
N ASP A 169 18.38 -2.14 -21.67
CA ASP A 169 17.07 -2.55 -22.22
C ASP A 169 15.99 -2.98 -21.19
N MET A 170 15.45 -2.02 -20.44
CA MET A 170 14.38 -2.28 -19.47
C MET A 170 12.98 -2.01 -20.07
N ILE A 171 12.03 -2.91 -19.79
CA ILE A 171 10.62 -2.82 -20.17
C ILE A 171 9.78 -2.81 -18.90
N VAL A 172 8.84 -1.86 -18.83
CA VAL A 172 7.86 -1.76 -17.75
C VAL A 172 6.47 -2.06 -18.30
N SER A 173 5.75 -2.94 -17.63
CA SER A 173 4.38 -3.33 -17.97
C SER A 173 3.43 -3.00 -16.82
N VAL A 174 2.18 -2.68 -17.13
CA VAL A 174 1.14 -2.41 -16.12
C VAL A 174 0.12 -3.53 -16.09
N LEU A 175 -0.13 -4.04 -14.89
CA LEU A 175 -1.16 -5.01 -14.59
C LEU A 175 -2.32 -4.27 -13.93
N VAL A 176 -3.21 -3.73 -14.76
CA VAL A 176 -4.41 -3.02 -14.30
C VAL A 176 -5.53 -4.04 -14.08
N GLN A 177 -6.12 -4.05 -12.89
CA GLN A 177 -7.22 -4.94 -12.53
C GLN A 177 -8.52 -4.17 -12.32
N LEU A 178 -9.64 -4.72 -12.80
CA LEU A 178 -11.00 -4.27 -12.50
C LEU A 178 -11.95 -5.47 -12.52
N ASP A 179 -12.81 -5.63 -11.52
CA ASP A 179 -13.81 -6.71 -11.41
C ASP A 179 -13.25 -8.13 -11.63
N GLY A 180 -12.07 -8.42 -11.09
CA GLY A 180 -11.42 -9.73 -11.23
C GLY A 180 -10.86 -10.02 -12.63
N LYS A 181 -10.87 -9.04 -13.53
CA LYS A 181 -10.28 -9.09 -14.88
C LYS A 181 -9.02 -8.24 -14.96
N VAL A 182 -8.18 -8.52 -15.95
CA VAL A 182 -6.94 -7.80 -16.20
C VAL A 182 -6.99 -7.12 -17.55
N LEU A 183 -6.49 -5.88 -17.63
CA LEU A 183 -6.35 -5.18 -18.90
C LEU A 183 -5.27 -5.84 -19.77
N LEU A 184 -5.68 -6.38 -20.93
CA LEU A 184 -4.80 -6.93 -21.94
C LEU A 184 -5.00 -6.21 -23.28
N VAL A 185 -3.93 -6.06 -24.04
CA VAL A 185 -3.92 -5.42 -25.36
C VAL A 185 -3.70 -6.50 -26.42
N GLU A 186 -4.45 -6.42 -27.52
CA GLU A 186 -4.25 -7.29 -28.67
C GLU A 186 -3.00 -6.84 -29.44
N ALA A 187 -1.99 -7.70 -29.49
CA ALA A 187 -0.80 -7.55 -30.32
C ALA A 187 -0.87 -8.49 -31.53
N LYS A 188 0.11 -8.36 -32.43
CA LYS A 188 0.16 -9.12 -33.69
C LYS A 188 0.09 -10.64 -33.49
N ASP A 189 0.68 -11.15 -32.42
CA ASP A 189 0.84 -12.59 -32.18
C ASP A 189 -0.03 -13.11 -31.02
N GLY A 190 -0.88 -12.25 -30.41
CA GLY A 190 -1.75 -12.60 -29.28
C GLY A 190 -1.87 -11.48 -28.25
N LEU A 191 -2.19 -11.83 -27.01
CA LEU A 191 -2.40 -10.88 -25.91
C LEU A 191 -1.10 -10.51 -25.21
N VAL A 192 -0.99 -9.24 -24.83
CA VAL A 192 0.11 -8.69 -24.03
C VAL A 192 -0.42 -7.76 -22.94
N LEU A 193 0.39 -7.50 -21.92
CA LEU A 193 0.14 -6.38 -21.01
C LEU A 193 0.47 -5.07 -21.72
N PRO A 194 -0.22 -3.96 -21.38
CA PRO A 194 0.27 -2.65 -21.77
C PRO A 194 1.67 -2.44 -21.21
N GLU A 195 2.62 -2.09 -22.07
CA GLU A 195 4.04 -1.99 -21.70
C GLU A 195 4.75 -0.87 -22.45
N GLY A 196 5.89 -0.45 -21.91
CA GLY A 196 6.73 0.60 -22.46
C GLY A 196 8.19 0.35 -22.15
N ARG A 197 9.05 0.64 -23.13
CA ARG A 197 10.51 0.58 -22.96
C ARG A 197 10.99 1.80 -22.20
N VAL A 198 11.76 1.58 -21.13
CA VAL A 198 12.26 2.65 -20.28
C VAL A 198 13.35 3.42 -21.01
N GLY A 199 13.05 4.68 -21.29
CA GLY A 199 13.97 5.63 -21.89
C GLY A 199 14.77 6.41 -20.86
N LYS A 200 15.45 7.46 -21.34
CA LYS A 200 16.22 8.42 -20.54
C LYS A 200 15.42 9.10 -19.42
N ASP A 201 14.09 9.18 -19.56
CA ASP A 201 13.20 9.85 -18.62
C ASP A 201 12.86 8.96 -17.42
N GLY A 202 13.30 7.70 -17.41
CA GLY A 202 13.21 6.80 -16.27
C GLY A 202 11.91 5.99 -16.17
N VAL A 203 11.88 5.11 -15.17
CA VAL A 203 10.77 4.16 -14.93
C VAL A 203 9.46 4.88 -14.68
N SER A 204 9.43 5.85 -13.77
CA SER A 204 8.19 6.52 -13.35
C SER A 204 7.48 7.23 -14.51
N GLN A 205 8.24 7.94 -15.35
CA GLN A 205 7.70 8.64 -16.52
C GLN A 205 7.19 7.64 -17.58
N THR A 206 7.94 6.56 -17.80
CA THR A 206 7.53 5.50 -18.74
C THR A 206 6.23 4.84 -18.25
N LEU A 207 6.14 4.53 -16.96
CA LEU A 207 4.98 3.93 -16.33
C LEU A 207 3.73 4.83 -16.45
N GLN A 208 3.87 6.12 -16.15
CA GLN A 208 2.78 7.08 -16.30
C GLN A 208 2.33 7.21 -17.76
N ALA A 209 3.26 7.18 -18.71
CA ALA A 209 2.94 7.19 -20.14
C ALA A 209 2.20 5.92 -20.58
N VAL A 210 2.61 4.74 -20.09
CA VAL A 210 1.93 3.47 -20.36
C VAL A 210 0.50 3.51 -19.81
N VAL A 211 0.29 3.87 -18.54
CA VAL A 211 -1.06 4.00 -17.97
C VAL A 211 -1.91 4.97 -18.79
N SER A 212 -1.39 6.16 -19.07
CA SER A 212 -2.12 7.17 -19.85
C SER A 212 -2.50 6.67 -21.25
N SER A 213 -1.65 5.86 -21.88
CA SER A 213 -1.91 5.29 -23.22
C SER A 213 -3.09 4.30 -23.22
N THR A 214 -3.42 3.71 -22.08
CA THR A 214 -4.57 2.80 -21.94
C THR A 214 -5.91 3.53 -21.86
N GLY A 215 -5.90 4.84 -21.61
CA GLY A 215 -7.09 5.62 -21.29
C GLY A 215 -7.62 5.41 -19.87
N MET A 216 -6.94 4.57 -19.07
CA MET A 216 -7.29 4.36 -17.66
C MET A 216 -6.65 5.42 -16.77
N THR A 217 -7.36 5.78 -15.69
CA THR A 217 -6.75 6.44 -14.54
C THR A 217 -6.42 5.35 -13.53
N ALA A 218 -5.16 4.98 -13.42
CA ALA A 218 -4.70 3.95 -12.49
C ALA A 218 -3.44 4.43 -11.78
N GLU A 219 -3.42 4.31 -10.45
CA GLU A 219 -2.23 4.61 -9.68
C GLU A 219 -1.28 3.41 -9.72
N PRO A 220 0.01 3.61 -10.07
CA PRO A 220 0.98 2.53 -10.00
C PRO A 220 1.20 2.09 -8.56
N GLY A 221 0.91 0.82 -8.29
CA GLY A 221 1.18 0.17 -7.01
C GLY A 221 2.52 -0.58 -7.03
N PHE A 222 2.57 -1.70 -6.33
CA PHE A 222 3.78 -2.51 -6.18
C PHE A 222 4.21 -3.25 -7.46
N ILE A 223 5.46 -3.69 -7.45
CA ILE A 223 5.98 -4.65 -8.42
C ILE A 223 5.34 -6.01 -8.21
N TYR A 224 4.60 -6.47 -9.21
CA TYR A 224 4.12 -7.82 -9.19
C TYR A 224 5.20 -8.84 -9.59
N SER A 225 6.05 -8.47 -10.57
CA SER A 225 7.09 -9.36 -11.10
C SER A 225 8.30 -8.60 -11.63
N VAL A 226 9.50 -9.11 -11.36
CA VAL A 226 10.75 -8.72 -12.03
C VAL A 226 11.37 -9.99 -12.61
N TYR A 227 11.68 -9.98 -13.91
CA TYR A 227 12.46 -11.03 -14.52
C TYR A 227 13.44 -10.48 -15.54
N GLU A 228 14.55 -11.19 -15.71
CA GLU A 228 15.49 -10.95 -16.81
C GLU A 228 15.14 -11.90 -17.95
N ASP A 229 14.93 -11.35 -19.15
CA ASP A 229 14.87 -12.11 -20.40
C ASP A 229 16.28 -12.21 -20.95
N SER A 230 16.95 -13.33 -20.63
CA SER A 230 18.34 -13.55 -21.06
C SER A 230 18.49 -13.67 -22.58
N ASP A 231 17.43 -14.06 -23.29
CA ASP A 231 17.44 -14.23 -24.75
C ASP A 231 17.36 -12.86 -25.45
N ARG A 232 16.53 -11.96 -24.91
CA ARG A 232 16.37 -10.59 -25.43
C ARG A 232 17.32 -9.57 -24.79
N LYS A 233 18.07 -9.96 -23.75
CA LYS A 233 18.92 -9.11 -22.92
C LYS A 233 18.16 -7.90 -22.39
N SER A 234 16.92 -8.14 -21.96
CA SER A 234 16.04 -7.11 -21.42
C SER A 234 15.57 -7.46 -20.02
N GLN A 235 15.45 -6.44 -19.16
CA GLN A 235 14.83 -6.59 -17.85
C GLN A 235 13.36 -6.21 -17.95
N HIS A 236 12.47 -7.07 -17.50
CA HIS A 236 11.03 -6.84 -17.50
C HIS A 236 10.52 -6.67 -16.09
N ILE A 237 9.70 -5.63 -15.93
CA ILE A 237 9.16 -5.23 -14.64
C ILE A 237 7.67 -4.99 -14.81
N THR A 238 6.84 -5.76 -14.11
CA THR A 238 5.39 -5.57 -14.11
C THR A 238 4.94 -4.90 -12.82
N PHE A 239 4.30 -3.75 -12.93
CA PHE A 239 3.65 -3.07 -11.81
C PHE A 239 2.17 -3.46 -11.76
N GLN A 240 1.67 -3.81 -10.58
CA GLN A 240 0.23 -3.89 -10.35
C GLN A 240 -0.31 -2.47 -10.17
N CYS A 241 -1.36 -2.13 -10.90
CA CYS A 241 -2.00 -0.81 -10.81
C CYS A 241 -3.45 -0.98 -10.37
N ALA A 242 -3.87 -0.17 -9.40
CA ALA A 242 -5.26 -0.13 -8.97
C ALA A 242 -6.04 0.81 -9.88
N ALA A 243 -7.17 0.32 -10.42
CA ALA A 243 -8.18 1.14 -11.08
C ALA A 243 -9.49 0.98 -10.31
N GLU A 244 -10.13 2.09 -9.97
CA GLU A 244 -11.42 2.10 -9.26
C GLU A 244 -12.58 1.89 -10.23
N ASP A 245 -12.52 2.52 -11.40
CA ASP A 245 -13.46 2.41 -12.49
C ASP A 245 -12.83 2.78 -13.85
N GLY A 246 -13.62 2.77 -14.91
CA GLY A 246 -13.23 3.25 -16.24
C GLY A 246 -13.28 2.20 -17.37
N GLN A 247 -13.28 2.70 -18.60
CA GLN A 247 -13.18 1.87 -19.80
C GLN A 247 -11.88 2.19 -20.55
N PRO A 248 -11.05 1.17 -20.84
CA PRO A 248 -9.81 1.40 -21.55
C PRO A 248 -10.10 1.82 -22.99
N THR A 249 -9.33 2.79 -23.50
CA THR A 249 -9.31 3.13 -24.92
C THR A 249 -8.39 2.22 -25.73
N LEU A 250 -7.48 1.50 -25.05
CA LEU A 250 -6.57 0.54 -25.64
C LEU A 250 -6.62 -0.78 -24.85
N GLY A 251 -6.95 -1.87 -25.54
CA GLY A 251 -7.12 -3.19 -24.93
C GLY A 251 -8.51 -3.40 -24.32
N ALA A 252 -8.66 -4.49 -23.57
CA ALA A 252 -9.90 -4.84 -22.89
C ALA A 252 -9.62 -5.57 -21.57
N PHE A 253 -10.48 -5.35 -20.58
CA PHE A 253 -10.50 -6.16 -19.36
C PHE A 253 -10.89 -7.59 -19.69
N THR A 254 -9.91 -8.48 -19.59
CA THR A 254 -9.97 -9.88 -20.01
C THR A 254 -9.89 -10.77 -18.77
N ASP A 255 -10.76 -11.78 -18.70
CA ASP A 255 -10.67 -12.80 -17.65
C ASP A 255 -9.47 -13.72 -17.89
N LEU A 256 -8.84 -14.18 -16.80
CA LEU A 256 -7.67 -15.07 -16.88
C LEU A 256 -8.08 -16.55 -16.97
N SER A 257 -9.04 -16.88 -17.85
CA SER A 257 -9.34 -18.27 -18.21
C SER A 257 -8.15 -18.92 -18.92
N ASP A 258 -8.09 -20.26 -18.91
CA ASP A 258 -7.00 -21.00 -19.57
C ASP A 258 -6.93 -20.70 -21.08
N GLU A 259 -8.08 -20.43 -21.72
CA GLU A 259 -8.16 -20.01 -23.13
C GLU A 259 -7.46 -18.66 -23.35
N ASN A 260 -7.79 -17.65 -22.56
CA ASN A 260 -7.17 -16.32 -22.69
C ASN A 260 -5.69 -16.33 -22.31
N LEU A 261 -5.29 -17.12 -21.30
CA LEU A 261 -3.89 -17.26 -20.91
C LEU A 261 -3.05 -17.92 -22.01
N GLN A 262 -3.60 -18.88 -22.77
CA GLN A 262 -2.88 -19.46 -23.92
C GLN A 262 -2.61 -18.43 -25.03
N ARG A 263 -3.44 -17.39 -25.13
CA ARG A 263 -3.25 -16.27 -26.07
C ARG A 263 -2.16 -15.30 -25.61
N VAL A 264 -1.73 -15.32 -24.35
CA VAL A 264 -0.63 -14.46 -23.86
C VAL A 264 0.68 -14.94 -24.46
N THR A 265 1.31 -14.13 -25.30
CA THR A 265 2.41 -14.57 -26.17
C THR A 265 3.71 -14.80 -25.44
N ASP A 266 4.00 -13.96 -24.46
CA ASP A 266 5.21 -14.03 -23.67
C ASP A 266 5.08 -15.10 -22.57
N PRO A 267 5.93 -16.16 -22.56
CA PRO A 267 5.80 -17.27 -21.60
C PRO A 267 5.98 -16.84 -20.14
N ALA A 268 6.84 -15.85 -19.88
CA ALA A 268 7.08 -15.34 -18.54
C ALA A 268 5.85 -14.56 -18.03
N THR A 269 5.28 -13.70 -18.88
CA THR A 269 4.03 -12.98 -18.62
C THR A 269 2.86 -13.95 -18.43
N ARG A 270 2.77 -15.01 -19.23
CA ARG A 270 1.74 -16.04 -19.08
C ARG A 270 1.85 -16.77 -17.73
N THR A 271 3.06 -17.18 -17.35
CA THR A 271 3.33 -17.82 -16.06
C THR A 271 2.98 -16.89 -14.90
N MET A 272 3.36 -15.63 -15.02
CA MET A 272 3.05 -14.57 -14.08
C MET A 272 1.54 -14.39 -13.91
N LEU A 273 0.76 -14.33 -15.01
CA LEU A 273 -0.69 -14.18 -14.98
C LEU A 273 -1.42 -15.43 -14.45
N HIS A 274 -0.92 -16.63 -14.75
CA HIS A 274 -1.39 -17.86 -14.11
C HIS A 274 -1.26 -17.77 -12.59
N ARG A 275 -0.12 -17.30 -12.10
CA ARG A 275 0.11 -17.12 -10.66
C ARG A 275 -0.79 -16.03 -10.08
N PHE A 276 -0.91 -14.88 -10.76
CA PHE A 276 -1.77 -13.78 -10.33
C PHE A 276 -3.22 -14.22 -10.15
N ARG A 277 -3.71 -15.07 -11.06
CA ARG A 277 -5.04 -15.68 -10.96
C ARG A 277 -5.21 -16.52 -9.69
N GLU A 278 -4.22 -17.33 -9.33
CA GLU A 278 -4.29 -18.17 -8.11
C GLU A 278 -4.12 -17.32 -6.83
N GLU A 279 -3.22 -16.34 -6.82
CA GLU A 279 -2.97 -15.44 -5.69
C GLU A 279 -4.17 -14.52 -5.40
N SER A 280 -4.82 -13.99 -6.44
CA SER A 280 -6.02 -13.15 -6.32
C SER A 280 -7.22 -13.88 -5.71
N ARG A 281 -7.26 -15.21 -5.79
CA ARG A 281 -8.30 -16.04 -5.15
C ARG A 281 -8.06 -16.26 -3.66
N ILE A 282 -6.80 -16.13 -3.21
CA ILE A 282 -6.35 -16.49 -1.86
C ILE A 282 -6.07 -15.21 -1.02
N GLY A 283 -5.95 -14.04 -1.65
CA GLY A 283 -5.71 -12.76 -0.97
C GLY A 283 -4.28 -12.61 -0.42
N ASN A 284 -3.30 -13.31 -1.01
CA ASN A 284 -1.93 -13.37 -0.51
C ASN A 284 -0.95 -13.05 -1.64
N PHE A 285 -0.24 -11.93 -1.56
CA PHE A 285 0.65 -11.44 -2.63
C PHE A 285 2.12 -11.73 -2.29
N GLY A 286 2.89 -12.20 -3.28
CA GLY A 286 4.34 -12.44 -3.17
C GLY A 286 5.12 -11.92 -4.37
N ILE A 287 6.28 -11.33 -4.14
CA ILE A 287 7.15 -10.81 -5.21
C ILE A 287 7.86 -12.01 -5.86
N TYR A 288 7.72 -12.17 -7.18
CA TYR A 288 8.50 -13.15 -7.95
C TYR A 288 9.85 -12.58 -8.35
N TYR A 289 10.91 -13.35 -8.12
CA TYR A 289 12.27 -13.04 -8.52
C TYR A 289 12.87 -14.21 -9.30
N GLY A 290 13.20 -14.02 -10.57
CA GLY A 290 13.73 -15.10 -11.42
C GLY A 290 14.04 -14.69 -12.86
N ASN A 291 14.09 -15.68 -13.75
CA ASN A 291 14.24 -15.51 -15.20
C ASN A 291 13.02 -16.11 -15.94
N GLN A 292 13.04 -16.10 -17.28
CA GLN A 292 11.95 -16.59 -18.11
C GLN A 292 11.67 -18.11 -18.00
N GLN A 293 12.50 -18.86 -17.27
CA GLN A 293 12.41 -20.32 -17.12
C GLN A 293 12.22 -20.78 -15.66
N SER A 294 12.64 -19.98 -14.67
CA SER A 294 12.70 -20.37 -13.25
C SER A 294 12.80 -19.17 -12.31
N GLY A 295 12.22 -19.24 -11.12
CA GLY A 295 12.31 -18.17 -10.12
C GLY A 295 11.80 -18.57 -8.74
N HIS A 296 11.96 -17.66 -7.78
CA HIS A 296 11.56 -17.81 -6.39
C HIS A 296 10.48 -16.77 -6.05
N VAL A 297 9.41 -17.20 -5.39
CA VAL A 297 8.40 -16.30 -4.82
C VAL A 297 8.84 -15.96 -3.40
N ARG A 298 9.10 -14.68 -3.12
CA ARG A 298 9.20 -14.18 -1.75
C ARG A 298 7.83 -13.64 -1.35
N THR A 299 7.13 -14.40 -0.50
CA THR A 299 5.91 -13.93 0.15
C THR A 299 6.21 -12.67 0.96
N ILE A 300 5.38 -11.63 0.86
CA ILE A 300 5.56 -10.39 1.64
C ILE A 300 5.27 -10.63 3.15
N THR A 301 4.85 -11.83 3.52
CA THR A 301 4.68 -12.24 4.92
C THR A 301 5.24 -13.64 5.21
N ALA A 302 6.10 -13.70 6.22
CA ALA A 302 6.34 -14.75 7.21
C ALA A 302 7.85 -15.01 7.47
N GLY A 303 8.50 -14.06 8.15
CA GLY A 303 9.59 -14.42 9.06
C GLY A 303 8.95 -15.00 10.33
N ARG A 304 9.21 -16.28 10.59
CA ARG A 304 8.88 -16.93 11.87
C ARG A 304 9.61 -16.28 13.04
#